data_AF-A0A9E0I4Y7-F1
#
_entry.id   AF-A0A9E0I4Y7-F1
#
_cell.length_a   1.000
_cell.length_b   1.000
_cell.length_c   1.000
_cell.angle_alpha   90.00
_cell.angle_beta   90.00
_cell.angle_gamma   90.00
#
_symmetry.space_group_name_H-M   'P 1'
#
loop_
_entity.id
_entity.type
_entity.pdbx_description
1 polymer ?
#
loop_
_entity_poly.entity_id
_entity_poly.type
_entity_poly.pdbx_seq_one_letter_code
_entity_poly.pdbx_strand_id
1 'polypeptide(L)'
;MVLVPAAGAYAQEKQVYRCPGNLYTDALSAKEAAAKGCKTLEGAPITVIQSAAPRSAAATGSRAASSSPENKVAPDEQKVRDTDARRILEAELRKEEAALAALKKELNNGEPERRGDERNYQKYLDRVAEMKAALTRKEADVASLQRELSKFGGAK
;
A
#
# COMPACT_ATOMS: atom_id res chain seq x y z
N MET A 1 -3.02 25.86 -38.85
CA MET A 1 -1.92 25.84 -37.85
C MET A 1 -2.32 26.75 -36.70
N VAL A 2 -2.96 26.20 -35.67
CA VAL A 2 -3.47 26.97 -34.52
C VAL A 2 -2.54 26.74 -33.34
N LEU A 3 -1.85 27.79 -32.91
CA LEU A 3 -0.95 27.79 -31.76
C LEU A 3 -1.77 28.04 -30.50
N VAL A 4 -1.89 27.04 -29.62
CA VAL A 4 -2.55 27.18 -28.32
C VAL A 4 -1.51 27.59 -27.27
N PRO A 5 -1.66 28.73 -26.58
CA PRO A 5 -0.73 29.13 -25.52
C PRO A 5 -0.92 28.25 -24.27
N ALA A 6 0.19 27.72 -23.74
CA ALA A 6 0.21 27.02 -22.47
C ALA A 6 0.06 28.02 -21.32
N ALA A 7 -1.01 27.91 -20.53
CA ALA A 7 -1.15 28.63 -19.28
C ALA A 7 -0.15 28.05 -18.26
N GLY A 8 0.77 28.87 -17.76
CA GLY A 8 1.66 28.51 -16.67
C GLY A 8 0.85 28.21 -15.41
N ALA A 9 1.04 27.03 -14.83
CA ALA A 9 0.54 26.70 -13.51
C ALA A 9 1.38 27.46 -12.47
N TYR A 10 0.83 28.54 -11.91
CA TYR A 10 1.42 29.20 -10.75
C TYR A 10 1.29 28.26 -9.55
N ALA A 11 2.38 27.59 -9.17
CA ALA A 11 2.50 27.00 -7.85
C ALA A 11 2.47 28.13 -6.83
N GLN A 12 1.35 28.33 -6.14
CA GLN A 12 1.29 29.31 -5.06
C GLN A 12 2.11 28.77 -3.87
N GLU A 13 3.27 29.38 -3.63
CA GLU A 13 4.03 29.26 -2.39
C GLU A 13 3.15 29.76 -1.23
N LYS A 14 2.40 28.85 -0.61
CA LYS A 14 1.57 29.20 0.55
C LYS A 14 2.44 29.15 1.80
N GLN A 15 2.89 30.31 2.29
CA GLN A 15 3.69 30.40 3.53
C GLN A 15 2.91 29.78 4.70
N VAL A 16 3.55 28.86 5.43
CA VAL A 16 3.00 28.26 6.65
C VAL A 16 3.56 28.99 7.86
N TYR A 17 2.73 29.31 8.85
CA TYR A 17 3.14 29.97 10.08
C TYR A 17 3.00 29.02 11.28
N ARG A 18 3.96 29.09 12.21
CA ARG A 18 3.91 28.40 13.50
C ARG A 18 3.60 29.40 14.61
N CYS A 19 2.39 29.31 15.14
CA CYS A 19 1.89 30.12 16.24
C CYS A 19 2.26 29.53 17.61
N PRO A 20 2.20 30.34 18.69
CA PRO A 20 2.39 29.86 20.06
C PRO A 20 1.48 28.67 20.35
N GLY A 21 1.97 27.66 21.06
CA GLY A 21 1.21 26.44 21.36
C GLY A 21 1.26 25.36 20.28
N ASN A 22 2.24 25.40 19.37
CA ASN A 22 2.44 24.41 18.28
C ASN A 22 1.29 24.34 17.26
N LEU A 23 0.57 25.45 17.06
CA LEU A 23 -0.44 25.53 16.01
C LEU A 23 0.22 25.93 14.67
N TYR A 24 -0.03 25.15 13.63
CA TYR A 24 0.45 25.41 12.27
C TYR A 24 -0.72 25.84 11.39
N THR A 25 -0.54 26.92 10.64
CA THR A 25 -1.62 27.50 9.84
C THR A 25 -1.07 28.19 8.60
N ASP A 26 -1.74 27.96 7.48
CA ASP A 26 -1.47 28.52 6.17
C ASP A 26 -2.52 29.58 5.76
N ALA A 27 -3.52 29.81 6.63
CA ALA A 27 -4.66 30.67 6.34
C ALA A 27 -4.46 32.14 6.76
N LEU A 28 -3.35 32.49 7.40
CA LEU A 28 -3.08 33.85 7.87
C LEU A 28 -2.16 34.63 6.94
N SER A 29 -2.40 35.94 6.82
CA SER A 29 -1.46 36.85 6.18
C SER A 29 -0.26 37.15 7.09
N ALA A 30 0.86 37.58 6.51
CA ALA A 30 2.10 37.88 7.26
C ALA A 30 1.89 38.90 8.40
N LYS A 31 0.98 39.87 8.21
CA LYS A 31 0.66 40.89 9.22
C LYS A 31 -0.16 40.31 10.38
N GLU A 32 -1.12 39.44 10.10
CA GLU A 32 -1.94 38.82 11.14
C GLU A 32 -1.16 37.75 11.91
N ALA A 33 -0.28 37.02 11.23
CA ALA A 33 0.65 36.09 11.85
C ALA A 33 1.59 36.80 12.83
N ALA A 34 2.16 37.95 12.43
CA ALA A 34 2.99 38.77 13.30
C ALA A 34 2.21 39.30 14.53
N ALA A 35 0.98 39.77 14.33
CA ALA A 35 0.12 40.24 15.42
C ALA A 35 -0.23 39.14 16.44
N LYS A 36 -0.30 37.88 15.99
CA LYS A 36 -0.57 36.70 16.84
C LYS A 36 0.71 36.01 17.35
N GLY A 37 1.89 36.60 17.12
CA GLY A 37 3.17 36.04 17.56
C GLY A 37 3.60 34.77 16.82
N CYS A 38 3.06 34.52 15.63
CA CYS A 38 3.40 33.38 14.80
C CYS A 38 4.67 33.64 13.99
N LYS A 39 5.54 32.64 13.88
CA LYS A 39 6.76 32.70 13.06
C LYS A 39 6.51 32.09 11.69
N THR A 40 7.01 32.72 10.63
CA THR A 40 7.03 32.15 9.28
C THR A 40 7.92 30.92 9.27
N LEU A 41 7.39 29.82 8.75
CA LEU A 41 8.16 28.65 8.36
C LEU A 41 8.18 28.63 6.83
N GLU A 42 9.27 29.11 6.24
CA GLU A 42 9.57 28.81 4.85
C GLU A 42 9.86 27.32 4.76
N GLY A 43 8.92 26.57 4.19
CA GLY A 43 9.10 25.16 3.91
C GLY A 43 10.26 25.01 2.94
N ALA A 44 11.26 24.22 3.30
CA ALA A 44 12.26 23.73 2.34
C ALA A 44 11.55 23.27 1.06
N PRO A 45 12.12 23.50 -0.14
CA PRO A 45 11.42 23.28 -1.40
C PRO A 45 10.84 21.87 -1.43
N ILE A 46 9.50 21.78 -1.41
CA ILE A 46 8.78 20.53 -1.53
C ILE A 46 9.06 20.05 -2.95
N THR A 47 10.02 19.14 -3.11
CA THR A 47 10.25 18.46 -4.38
C THR A 47 9.08 17.52 -4.62
N VAL A 48 8.02 18.03 -5.25
CA VAL A 48 6.95 17.20 -5.78
C VAL A 48 7.54 16.42 -6.94
N ILE A 49 7.94 15.18 -6.72
CA ILE A 49 8.29 14.25 -7.79
C ILE A 49 6.97 13.90 -8.47
N GLN A 50 6.63 14.61 -9.54
CA GLN A 50 5.52 14.22 -10.41
C GLN A 50 5.86 12.83 -10.96
N SER A 51 5.08 11.82 -10.55
CA SER A 51 5.12 10.50 -11.18
C SER A 51 4.87 10.69 -12.68
N ALA A 52 5.89 10.42 -13.48
CA ALA A 52 5.80 10.52 -14.93
C ALA A 52 4.65 9.62 -15.39
N ALA A 53 3.63 10.23 -16.01
CA ALA A 53 2.59 9.48 -16.70
C ALA A 53 3.26 8.53 -17.72
N PRO A 54 2.84 7.25 -17.81
CA PRO A 54 3.48 6.29 -18.70
C PRO A 54 3.31 6.77 -20.14
N ARG A 55 4.40 7.26 -20.74
CA ARG A 55 4.47 7.46 -22.19
C ARG A 55 4.55 6.09 -22.84
N SER A 56 3.56 5.78 -23.67
CA SER A 56 3.55 4.63 -24.57
C SER A 56 4.87 4.59 -25.34
N ALA A 57 5.58 3.47 -25.22
CA ALA A 57 6.93 3.29 -25.73
C ALA A 57 6.98 3.39 -27.26
N ALA A 58 7.76 4.35 -27.78
CA ALA A 58 8.46 4.19 -29.05
C ALA A 58 9.91 3.82 -28.69
N ALA A 59 10.33 2.65 -29.18
CA ALA A 59 11.64 2.07 -28.90
C ALA A 59 12.77 2.97 -29.41
N THR A 60 13.73 3.28 -28.54
CA THR A 60 15.17 3.39 -28.85
C THR A 60 15.94 3.58 -27.53
N GLY A 61 17.04 2.85 -27.38
CA GLY A 61 17.67 2.58 -26.09
C GLY A 61 18.39 3.75 -25.44
N SER A 62 18.31 3.79 -24.11
CA SER A 62 19.43 4.07 -23.23
C SER A 62 19.07 3.64 -21.81
N ARG A 63 19.84 2.68 -21.28
CA ARG A 63 19.82 2.31 -19.86
C ARG A 63 20.29 3.52 -19.04
N ALA A 64 19.36 4.31 -18.53
CA ALA A 64 19.63 5.19 -17.39
C ALA A 64 19.23 4.42 -16.13
N ALA A 65 20.17 3.68 -15.58
CA ALA A 65 20.06 3.14 -14.24
C ALA A 65 20.14 4.32 -13.26
N SER A 66 18.99 4.79 -12.78
CA SER A 66 18.90 5.66 -11.61
C SER A 66 19.09 4.84 -10.34
N SER A 67 20.31 4.32 -10.13
CA SER A 67 20.73 3.82 -8.83
C SER A 67 21.34 4.97 -8.04
N SER A 68 20.51 5.66 -7.24
CA SER A 68 21.04 6.50 -6.16
C SER A 68 21.92 5.61 -5.26
N PRO A 69 23.22 5.91 -5.09
CA PRO A 69 24.14 5.04 -4.35
C PRO A 69 23.96 5.11 -2.82
N GLU A 70 23.11 6.00 -2.31
CA GLU A 70 23.00 6.30 -0.87
C GLU A 70 22.19 5.28 -0.05
N ASN A 71 21.54 4.29 -0.67
CA ASN A 71 20.69 3.32 0.04
C ASN A 71 21.09 1.87 -0.23
N LYS A 72 22.37 1.62 -0.48
CA LYS A 72 22.91 0.27 -0.60
C LYS A 72 23.04 -0.33 0.80
N VAL A 73 22.07 -1.14 1.18
CA VAL A 73 22.13 -2.00 2.37
C VAL A 73 23.35 -2.93 2.22
N ALA A 74 24.13 -3.13 3.29
CA ALA A 74 25.26 -4.05 3.23
C ALA A 74 24.77 -5.46 2.87
N PRO A 75 25.53 -6.26 2.09
CA PRO A 75 25.09 -7.57 1.64
C PRO A 75 24.74 -8.51 2.80
N ASP A 76 25.39 -8.37 3.96
CA ASP A 76 25.08 -9.18 5.15
C ASP A 76 23.82 -8.71 5.88
N GLU A 77 23.56 -7.41 5.95
CA GLU A 77 22.28 -6.87 6.45
C GLU A 77 21.11 -7.28 5.54
N GLN A 78 21.34 -7.33 4.23
CA GLN A 78 20.32 -7.76 3.27
C GLN A 78 19.93 -9.22 3.49
N LYS A 79 20.91 -10.12 3.70
CA LYS A 79 20.64 -11.53 4.02
C LYS A 79 19.82 -11.69 5.30
N VAL A 80 20.16 -10.93 6.35
CA VAL A 80 19.41 -10.98 7.62
C VAL A 80 17.95 -10.57 7.39
N ARG A 81 17.73 -9.46 6.66
CA ARG A 81 16.38 -9.00 6.31
C ARG A 81 15.62 -10.01 5.47
N ASP A 82 16.27 -10.64 4.50
CA ASP A 82 15.65 -11.68 3.66
C ASP A 82 15.27 -12.91 4.49
N THR A 83 16.13 -13.33 5.44
CA THR A 83 15.80 -14.43 6.35
C THR A 83 14.63 -14.11 7.29
N ASP A 84 14.57 -12.87 7.79
CA ASP A 84 13.48 -12.41 8.64
C ASP A 84 12.17 -12.29 7.85
N ALA A 85 12.22 -11.68 6.66
CA ALA A 85 11.07 -11.57 5.76
C ALA A 85 10.52 -12.95 5.41
N ARG A 86 11.40 -13.90 5.06
CA ARG A 86 11.02 -15.29 4.80
C ARG A 86 10.35 -15.92 6.02
N ARG A 87 10.91 -15.76 7.22
CA ARG A 87 10.33 -16.32 8.45
C ARG A 87 8.94 -15.75 8.74
N ILE A 88 8.74 -14.45 8.52
CA ILE A 88 7.44 -13.79 8.70
C ILE A 88 6.43 -14.35 7.69
N LEU A 89 6.79 -14.43 6.41
CA LEU A 89 5.92 -14.97 5.37
C LEU A 89 5.57 -16.44 5.62
N GLU A 90 6.51 -17.26 6.10
CA GLU A 90 6.25 -18.66 6.49
C GLU A 90 5.26 -18.75 7.67
N ALA A 91 5.35 -17.84 8.64
CA ALA A 91 4.42 -17.78 9.76
C ALA A 91 3.01 -17.36 9.33
N GLU A 92 2.89 -16.33 8.49
CA GLU A 92 1.62 -15.91 7.91
C GLU A 92 1.02 -17.01 7.02
N LEU A 93 1.84 -17.68 6.20
CA LEU A 93 1.38 -18.81 5.39
C LEU A 93 0.75 -19.91 6.26
N ARG A 94 1.41 -20.32 7.34
CA ARG A 94 0.88 -21.35 8.25
C ARG A 94 -0.44 -20.93 8.88
N LYS A 95 -0.57 -19.66 9.26
CA LYS A 95 -1.79 -19.11 9.84
C LYS A 95 -2.94 -19.12 8.82
N GLU A 96 -2.67 -18.70 7.60
CA GLU A 96 -3.67 -18.70 6.51
C GLU A 96 -4.06 -20.12 6.09
N GLU A 97 -3.11 -21.05 6.00
CA GLU A 97 -3.38 -22.47 5.74
C GLU A 97 -4.23 -23.10 6.85
N ALA A 98 -3.97 -22.77 8.12
CA ALA A 98 -4.78 -23.24 9.25
C ALA A 98 -6.21 -22.67 9.21
N ALA A 99 -6.36 -21.37 8.91
CA ALA A 99 -7.66 -20.74 8.75
C ALA A 99 -8.45 -21.32 7.57
N LEU A 100 -7.78 -21.56 6.44
CA LEU A 100 -8.34 -22.23 5.27
C LEU A 100 -8.81 -23.65 5.62
N ALA A 101 -7.99 -24.43 6.32
CA ALA A 101 -8.34 -25.78 6.74
C ALA A 101 -9.55 -25.79 7.70
N ALA A 102 -9.60 -24.84 8.64
CA ALA A 102 -10.76 -24.67 9.52
C ALA A 102 -12.04 -24.34 8.72
N LEU A 103 -11.95 -23.39 7.77
CA LEU A 103 -13.08 -23.02 6.91
C LEU A 103 -13.54 -24.18 6.02
N LYS A 104 -12.60 -24.97 5.46
CA LYS A 104 -12.91 -26.20 4.70
C LYS A 104 -13.64 -27.22 5.55
N LYS A 105 -13.23 -27.39 6.81
CA LYS A 105 -13.89 -28.29 7.76
C LYS A 105 -15.29 -27.80 8.11
N GLU A 106 -15.47 -26.50 8.37
CA GLU A 106 -16.77 -25.90 8.65
C GLU A 106 -17.72 -26.01 7.45
N LEU A 107 -17.20 -25.85 6.23
CA LEU A 107 -17.97 -26.01 5.00
C LEU A 107 -18.44 -27.45 4.78
N ASN A 108 -17.81 -28.44 5.43
CA ASN A 108 -18.23 -29.84 5.42
C ASN A 108 -18.61 -30.36 4.03
N ASN A 109 -17.64 -30.39 3.11
CA ASN A 109 -17.83 -30.79 1.70
C ASN A 109 -18.84 -29.94 0.90
N GLY A 110 -19.18 -28.74 1.36
CA GLY A 110 -20.14 -27.85 0.71
C GLY A 110 -21.52 -27.86 1.36
N GLU A 111 -21.74 -28.72 2.35
CA GLU A 111 -22.96 -28.86 3.14
C GLU A 111 -22.66 -28.62 4.63
N PRO A 112 -22.44 -27.35 5.02
CA PRO A 112 -22.29 -27.02 6.42
C PRO A 112 -23.56 -27.35 7.18
N GLU A 113 -23.41 -27.75 8.44
CA GLU A 113 -24.55 -28.05 9.29
C GLU A 113 -25.47 -26.82 9.42
N ARG A 114 -26.79 -27.04 9.30
CA ARG A 114 -27.79 -25.99 9.51
C ARG A 114 -27.83 -25.64 10.98
N ARG A 115 -27.62 -24.37 11.29
CA ARG A 115 -27.72 -23.89 12.68
C ARG A 115 -29.19 -23.72 13.07
N GLY A 116 -29.51 -23.91 14.34
CA GLY A 116 -30.89 -23.82 14.84
C GLY A 116 -31.52 -22.43 14.66
N ASP A 117 -30.69 -21.39 14.60
CA ASP A 117 -31.02 -20.00 14.28
C ASP A 117 -31.37 -19.76 12.79
N GLU A 118 -31.07 -20.70 11.90
CA GLU A 118 -31.31 -20.63 10.45
C GLU A 118 -32.68 -21.22 10.06
N ARG A 119 -33.75 -20.78 10.74
CA ARG A 119 -35.14 -21.21 10.41
C ARG A 119 -35.54 -20.84 8.97
N ASN A 120 -34.90 -19.84 8.37
CA ASN A 120 -35.11 -19.43 6.98
C ASN A 120 -34.06 -20.09 6.07
N TYR A 121 -34.51 -20.80 5.03
CA TYR A 121 -33.61 -21.47 4.09
C TYR A 121 -32.71 -20.54 3.29
N GLN A 122 -33.17 -19.33 2.97
CA GLN A 122 -32.37 -18.34 2.25
C GLN A 122 -31.13 -17.93 3.06
N LYS A 123 -31.26 -17.72 4.38
CA LYS A 123 -30.11 -17.39 5.24
C LYS A 123 -29.03 -18.46 5.22
N TYR A 124 -29.44 -19.73 5.18
CA TYR A 124 -28.52 -20.85 5.04
C TYR A 124 -27.78 -20.79 3.69
N LEU A 125 -28.51 -20.59 2.59
CA LEU A 125 -27.91 -20.47 1.25
C LEU A 125 -26.93 -19.30 1.17
N ASP A 126 -27.28 -18.15 1.73
CA ASP A 126 -26.44 -16.96 1.75
C ASP A 126 -25.17 -17.22 2.56
N ARG A 127 -25.26 -17.84 3.75
CA ARG A 127 -24.08 -18.23 4.54
C ARG A 127 -23.19 -19.21 3.79
N VAL A 128 -23.76 -20.24 3.17
CA VAL A 128 -23.00 -21.22 2.37
C VAL A 128 -22.27 -20.52 1.23
N ALA A 129 -22.93 -19.57 0.55
CA ALA A 129 -22.33 -18.79 -0.51
C ALA A 129 -21.20 -17.89 0.01
N GLU A 130 -21.40 -17.21 1.13
CA GLU A 130 -20.36 -16.40 1.78
C GLU A 130 -19.15 -17.24 2.22
N MET A 131 -19.37 -18.41 2.79
CA MET A 131 -18.30 -19.33 3.18
C MET A 131 -17.52 -19.85 1.98
N LYS A 132 -18.20 -20.18 0.87
CA LYS A 132 -17.53 -20.55 -0.40
C LYS A 132 -16.72 -19.38 -0.94
N ALA A 133 -17.26 -18.16 -0.92
CA ALA A 133 -16.54 -16.97 -1.36
C ALA A 133 -15.36 -16.63 -0.43
N ALA A 134 -15.47 -16.88 0.87
CA ALA A 134 -14.36 -16.73 1.81
C ALA A 134 -13.26 -17.76 1.53
N LEU A 135 -13.64 -19.00 1.18
CA LEU A 135 -12.70 -20.05 0.83
C LEU A 135 -11.91 -19.71 -0.42
N THR A 136 -12.54 -19.20 -1.47
CA THR A 136 -11.83 -18.78 -2.69
C THR A 136 -10.86 -17.62 -2.45
N ARG A 137 -11.24 -16.65 -1.60
CA ARG A 137 -10.33 -15.57 -1.18
C ARG A 137 -9.12 -16.12 -0.43
N LYS A 138 -9.35 -17.00 0.56
CA LYS A 138 -8.28 -17.61 1.35
C LYS A 138 -7.35 -18.47 0.51
N GLU A 139 -7.86 -19.21 -0.47
CA GLU A 139 -7.04 -19.96 -1.43
C GLU A 139 -6.15 -19.03 -2.27
N ALA A 140 -6.67 -17.87 -2.69
CA ALA A 140 -5.90 -16.85 -3.40
C ALA A 140 -4.81 -16.21 -2.52
N ASP A 141 -5.11 -15.96 -1.23
CA ASP A 141 -4.15 -15.42 -0.27
C ASP A 141 -2.99 -16.39 -0.05
N VAL A 142 -3.29 -17.67 0.23
CA VAL A 142 -2.30 -18.74 0.38
C VAL A 142 -1.44 -18.87 -0.87
N ALA A 143 -2.05 -18.89 -2.06
CA ALA A 143 -1.31 -18.95 -3.32
C ALA A 143 -0.40 -17.73 -3.52
N SER A 144 -0.82 -16.55 -3.06
CA SER A 144 -0.01 -15.32 -3.14
C SER A 144 1.20 -15.38 -2.21
N LEU A 145 1.02 -15.80 -0.96
CA LEU A 145 2.10 -16.00 0.00
C LEU A 145 3.11 -17.05 -0.47
N GLN A 146 2.63 -18.16 -1.04
CA GLN A 146 3.50 -19.20 -1.61
C GLN A 146 4.35 -18.66 -2.77
N ARG A 147 3.77 -17.82 -3.65
CA ARG A 147 4.52 -17.16 -4.72
C ARG A 147 5.56 -16.20 -4.19
N GLU A 148 5.26 -15.46 -3.12
CA GLU A 148 6.23 -14.57 -2.48
C GLU A 148 7.38 -15.35 -1.83
N LEU A 149 7.08 -16.42 -1.10
CA LEU A 149 8.10 -17.31 -0.54
C LEU A 149 9.00 -17.94 -1.61
N SER A 150 8.43 -18.26 -2.77
CA SER A 150 9.18 -18.79 -3.91
C SER A 150 10.21 -17.79 -4.44
N LYS A 151 9.99 -16.48 -4.30
CA LYS A 151 10.97 -15.45 -4.68
C LYS A 151 12.21 -15.48 -3.80
N PHE A 152 12.05 -15.83 -2.52
CA PHE A 152 13.16 -15.98 -1.57
C PHE A 152 13.88 -17.33 -1.70
N GLY A 153 13.24 -18.34 -2.33
CA GLY A 153 13.83 -19.67 -2.59
C GLY A 153 14.44 -19.85 -3.99
N GLY A 154 14.08 -18.99 -4.95
CA GLY A 154 14.53 -19.06 -6.35
C GLY A 154 15.78 -18.25 -6.69
N ALA A 155 16.35 -17.51 -5.72
CA ALA A 155 17.61 -16.81 -5.89
C ALA A 155 18.78 -17.80 -5.70
N LYS A 156 19.11 -18.56 -6.74
CA LYS A 156 20.34 -19.33 -6.84
C LYS A 156 21.05 -19.02 -8.14
#